data_AF-A0A7V0P6Y2-F1
#
_entry.id   AF-A0A7V0P6Y2-F1
#
_cell.length_a   1.000
_cell.length_b   1.000
_cell.length_c   1.000
_cell.angle_alpha   90.00
_cell.angle_beta   90.00
_cell.angle_gamma   90.00
#
_symmetry.space_group_name_H-M   'P 1'
#
loop_
_entity.id
_entity.type
_entity.pdbx_description
1 polymer ?
#
loop_
_entity_poly.entity_id
_entity_poly.type
_entity_poly.pdbx_seq_one_letter_code
_entity_poly.pdbx_strand_id
1 'polypeptide(L)'
;GDEAACPAEARFYRDLAREFLSEGAIGVWHDHLRNQQGRIPELRSSLTAAEDWFLGMAQAFSATDLPLMLSVPTMGFLLSSTAAPGVIAARSGEDYLVKQEGQLAMLPPEIRERYELVPYRDFIRSRFLVGWLLWCLGMYPFHDVFITNGRHPEGFAELRAWDEALMRALSCGPIGIGDKVGCIDTGVVRALCFPDGELLKPDHPARPRWDPLRDGLLVAAAETALPAGTWKFVAVYNLAGVRRGWRLDPEGIGDDVVIYDCLRRRVISEPKGELAPEEGAYLVFAHRVGGVALLGLVDKLIAVPSGRCWVEPVKKGIRATFRVPPGGERLAGVCSRGRLEVAAEGAEIRGCSEERGFHLIRVCPLSGEWSLTLRGR
;
A
#
# COMPACT_ATOMS: atom_id res chain seq x y z
N GLY A 1 24.89 -5.53 -23.49
CA GLY A 1 25.87 -5.71 -22.42
C GLY A 1 26.05 -7.19 -22.32
N ASP A 2 27.13 -7.67 -22.93
CA ASP A 2 27.31 -9.09 -23.28
C ASP A 2 27.79 -9.94 -22.09
N GLU A 3 27.87 -9.34 -20.90
CA GLU A 3 28.29 -9.99 -19.67
C GLU A 3 27.11 -10.02 -18.69
N ALA A 4 26.33 -11.09 -18.73
CA ALA A 4 25.37 -11.45 -17.69
C ALA A 4 25.94 -12.65 -16.93
N ALA A 5 26.17 -12.52 -15.61
CA ALA A 5 26.71 -13.59 -14.78
C ALA A 5 25.60 -14.32 -14.02
N CYS A 6 25.58 -15.64 -14.10
CA CYS A 6 24.66 -16.50 -13.34
C CYS A 6 25.49 -17.48 -12.49
N PRO A 7 26.02 -17.05 -11.33
CA PRO A 7 26.74 -17.95 -10.43
C PRO A 7 25.86 -19.16 -10.08
N ALA A 8 26.26 -20.35 -10.50
CA ALA A 8 25.45 -21.57 -10.28
C ALA A 8 25.68 -22.16 -8.88
N GLU A 9 26.79 -21.83 -8.23
CA GLU A 9 27.19 -22.46 -6.98
C GLU A 9 26.55 -21.75 -5.78
N ALA A 10 25.75 -22.49 -5.00
CA ALA A 10 25.13 -21.95 -3.79
C ALA A 10 26.13 -21.36 -2.77
N ARG A 11 27.42 -21.75 -2.82
CA ARG A 11 28.47 -21.16 -1.96
C ARG A 11 28.66 -19.67 -2.22
N PHE A 12 28.59 -19.25 -3.48
CA PHE A 12 28.72 -17.84 -3.86
C PHE A 12 27.69 -16.99 -3.14
N TYR A 13 26.43 -17.40 -3.18
CA TYR A 13 25.34 -16.65 -2.56
C TYR A 13 25.39 -16.66 -1.04
N ARG A 14 25.89 -17.74 -0.41
CA ARG A 14 26.10 -17.76 1.04
C ARG A 14 27.20 -16.81 1.48
N ASP A 15 28.29 -16.74 0.72
CA ASP A 15 29.39 -15.83 1.01
C ASP A 15 28.95 -14.38 0.81
N LEU A 16 28.21 -14.10 -0.27
CA LEU A 16 27.61 -12.79 -0.53
C LEU A 16 26.61 -12.38 0.57
N ALA A 17 25.78 -13.30 1.05
CA ALA A 17 24.84 -13.01 2.14
C ALA A 17 25.55 -12.63 3.45
N ARG A 18 26.66 -13.30 3.77
CA ARG A 18 27.50 -12.95 4.94
C ARG A 18 28.14 -11.59 4.79
N GLU A 19 28.61 -11.27 3.59
CA GLU A 19 29.17 -9.95 3.27
C GLU A 19 28.11 -8.86 3.47
N PHE A 20 26.92 -9.00 2.88
CA PHE A 20 25.82 -8.05 3.06
C PHE A 20 25.41 -7.88 4.53
N LEU A 21 25.32 -8.97 5.29
CA LEU A 21 25.05 -8.89 6.74
C LEU A 21 26.15 -8.16 7.50
N SER A 22 27.41 -8.34 7.11
CA SER A 22 28.55 -7.63 7.73
C SER A 22 28.51 -6.12 7.46
N GLU A 23 27.87 -5.69 6.36
CA GLU A 23 27.59 -4.30 6.03
C GLU A 23 26.30 -3.76 6.67
N GLY A 24 25.55 -4.60 7.41
CA GLY A 24 24.31 -4.23 8.08
C GLY A 24 23.07 -4.26 7.19
N ALA A 25 23.12 -4.99 6.06
CA ALA A 25 21.95 -5.20 5.22
C ALA A 25 20.83 -5.91 5.99
N ILE A 26 19.59 -5.46 5.77
CA ILE A 26 18.37 -6.04 6.35
C ILE A 26 17.54 -6.83 5.32
N GLY A 27 18.01 -6.89 4.08
CA GLY A 27 17.39 -7.57 2.95
C GLY A 27 18.15 -7.32 1.67
N VAL A 28 17.83 -8.07 0.62
CA VAL A 28 18.42 -7.97 -0.71
C VAL A 28 17.33 -7.63 -1.71
N TRP A 29 17.60 -6.66 -2.57
CA TRP A 29 16.78 -6.41 -3.75
C TRP A 29 17.52 -6.93 -4.98
N HIS A 30 17.06 -8.06 -5.54
CA HIS A 30 17.66 -8.61 -6.73
C HIS A 30 17.12 -7.91 -7.97
N ASP A 31 18.00 -7.21 -8.68
CA ASP A 31 17.59 -6.39 -9.81
C ASP A 31 17.43 -7.21 -11.12
N HIS A 32 16.62 -6.70 -12.05
CA HIS A 32 16.55 -7.10 -13.45
C HIS A 32 16.49 -8.62 -13.78
N LEU A 33 15.75 -9.45 -13.01
CA LEU A 33 15.71 -10.90 -13.23
C LEU A 33 15.30 -11.32 -14.65
N ARG A 34 14.28 -10.66 -15.23
CA ARG A 34 13.86 -10.89 -16.62
C ARG A 34 15.00 -10.65 -17.61
N ASN A 35 15.81 -9.61 -17.40
CA ASN A 35 16.92 -9.30 -18.30
C ASN A 35 18.04 -10.32 -18.15
N GLN A 36 18.29 -10.80 -16.92
CA GLN A 36 19.26 -11.86 -16.65
C GLN A 36 18.90 -13.13 -17.42
N GLN A 37 17.65 -13.60 -17.30
CA GLN A 37 17.16 -14.76 -18.05
C GLN A 37 17.20 -14.50 -19.57
N GLY A 38 16.86 -13.28 -20.01
CA GLY A 38 16.87 -12.90 -21.42
C GLY A 38 18.24 -13.01 -22.09
N ARG A 39 19.31 -12.72 -21.33
CA ARG A 39 20.71 -12.63 -21.82
C ARG A 39 21.50 -13.93 -21.70
N ILE A 40 21.06 -14.88 -20.88
CA ILE A 40 21.79 -16.14 -20.66
C ILE A 40 21.03 -17.26 -21.39
N PRO A 41 21.52 -17.74 -22.55
CA PRO A 41 20.78 -18.69 -23.39
C PRO A 41 20.34 -19.95 -22.64
N GLU A 42 21.18 -20.47 -21.74
CA GLU A 42 20.89 -21.68 -20.98
C GLU A 42 19.68 -21.54 -20.04
N LEU A 43 19.46 -20.35 -19.46
CA LEU A 43 18.28 -20.06 -18.65
C LEU A 43 16.97 -20.01 -19.47
N ARG A 44 17.07 -20.08 -20.79
CA ARG A 44 15.93 -20.10 -21.72
C ARG A 44 15.77 -21.42 -22.45
N SER A 45 16.87 -22.13 -22.70
CA SER A 45 16.86 -23.39 -23.45
C SER A 45 16.71 -24.62 -22.54
N SER A 46 17.10 -24.52 -21.27
CA SER A 46 16.92 -25.59 -20.29
C SER A 46 15.57 -25.49 -19.58
N LEU A 47 14.93 -26.64 -19.33
CA LEU A 47 13.67 -26.73 -18.60
C LEU A 47 13.81 -26.34 -17.13
N THR A 48 14.98 -26.55 -16.52
CA THR A 48 15.17 -26.37 -15.06
C THR A 48 16.21 -25.33 -14.71
N ALA A 49 17.12 -24.95 -15.62
CA ALA A 49 18.28 -24.12 -15.24
C ALA A 49 17.91 -22.79 -14.58
N ALA A 50 16.87 -22.10 -15.06
CA ALA A 50 16.40 -20.85 -14.45
C ALA A 50 15.84 -21.07 -13.04
N GLU A 51 15.06 -22.14 -12.85
CA GLU A 51 14.47 -22.49 -11.57
C GLU A 51 15.55 -22.94 -10.57
N ASP A 52 16.43 -23.86 -10.96
CA ASP A 52 17.51 -24.38 -10.13
C ASP A 52 18.44 -23.26 -9.64
N TRP A 53 18.83 -22.38 -10.57
CA TRP A 53 19.64 -21.20 -10.26
C TRP A 53 18.94 -20.27 -9.25
N PHE A 54 17.69 -19.90 -9.55
CA PHE A 54 16.92 -18.99 -8.72
C PHE A 54 16.67 -19.54 -7.32
N LEU A 55 16.25 -20.81 -7.22
CA LEU A 55 16.02 -21.47 -5.94
C LEU A 55 17.30 -21.61 -5.13
N GLY A 56 18.41 -22.00 -5.76
CA GLY A 56 19.71 -22.10 -5.10
C GLY A 56 20.15 -20.76 -4.49
N MET A 57 19.96 -19.66 -5.22
CA MET A 57 20.19 -18.30 -4.73
C MET A 57 19.24 -17.93 -3.57
N ALA A 58 17.93 -18.08 -3.77
CA ALA A 58 16.93 -17.68 -2.79
C ALA A 58 17.07 -18.45 -1.47
N GLN A 59 17.37 -19.75 -1.54
CA GLN A 59 17.62 -20.59 -0.37
C GLN A 59 18.90 -20.19 0.35
N ALA A 60 19.95 -19.80 -0.37
CA ALA A 60 21.20 -19.36 0.24
C ALA A 60 21.02 -18.07 1.06
N PHE A 61 20.27 -17.07 0.55
CA PHE A 61 19.93 -15.88 1.30
C PHE A 61 19.00 -16.18 2.49
N SER A 62 17.99 -17.04 2.27
CA SER A 62 17.04 -17.46 3.31
C SER A 62 17.74 -18.17 4.47
N ALA A 63 18.78 -18.98 4.20
CA ALA A 63 19.56 -19.68 5.23
C ALA A 63 20.35 -18.74 6.17
N THR A 64 20.41 -17.45 5.82
CA THR A 64 21.06 -16.40 6.62
C THR A 64 20.05 -15.36 7.13
N ASP A 65 18.76 -15.67 7.09
CA ASP A 65 17.66 -14.77 7.48
C ASP A 65 17.65 -13.42 6.74
N LEU A 66 18.22 -13.38 5.53
CA LEU A 66 18.26 -12.19 4.69
C LEU A 66 17.11 -12.25 3.67
N PRO A 67 16.03 -11.47 3.86
CA PRO A 67 14.87 -11.54 2.97
C PRO A 67 15.20 -11.00 1.57
N LEU A 68 14.59 -11.60 0.56
CA LEU A 68 14.77 -11.26 -0.85
C LEU A 68 13.54 -10.54 -1.41
N MET A 69 13.79 -9.45 -2.13
CA MET A 69 12.81 -8.74 -2.96
C MET A 69 13.22 -8.86 -4.42
N LEU A 70 12.26 -9.11 -5.31
CA LEU A 70 12.54 -9.33 -6.74
C LEU A 70 12.22 -8.10 -7.60
N SER A 71 13.12 -7.74 -8.50
CA SER A 71 12.89 -6.75 -9.56
C SER A 71 12.57 -7.42 -10.89
N VAL A 72 11.44 -7.02 -11.49
CA VAL A 72 10.94 -7.48 -12.80
C VAL A 72 11.14 -8.99 -13.05
N PRO A 73 10.64 -9.88 -12.16
CA PRO A 73 10.72 -11.32 -12.38
C PRO A 73 9.83 -11.78 -13.54
N THR A 74 10.21 -12.87 -14.19
CA THR A 74 9.32 -13.60 -15.11
C THR A 74 8.32 -14.44 -14.30
N MET A 75 7.24 -14.90 -14.94
CA MET A 75 6.27 -15.78 -14.29
C MET A 75 6.89 -17.08 -13.75
N GLY A 76 7.94 -17.60 -14.40
CA GLY A 76 8.67 -18.76 -13.92
C GLY A 76 9.29 -18.50 -12.54
N PHE A 77 10.02 -17.40 -12.38
CA PHE A 77 10.60 -17.03 -11.08
C PHE A 77 9.53 -16.78 -10.01
N LEU A 78 8.40 -16.17 -10.37
CA LEU A 78 7.28 -15.97 -9.43
C LEU A 78 6.69 -17.29 -8.94
N LEU A 79 6.52 -18.28 -9.82
CA LEU A 79 6.03 -19.61 -9.44
C LEU A 79 7.06 -20.35 -8.57
N SER A 80 8.33 -20.35 -8.97
CA SER A 80 9.40 -20.99 -8.17
C SER A 80 9.56 -20.33 -6.79
N SER A 81 9.25 -19.04 -6.64
CA SER A 81 9.30 -18.35 -5.34
C SER A 81 8.41 -18.99 -4.28
N THR A 82 7.36 -19.73 -4.67
CA THR A 82 6.50 -20.46 -3.73
C THR A 82 7.24 -21.56 -2.94
N ALA A 83 8.38 -22.03 -3.44
CA ALA A 83 9.27 -22.96 -2.75
C ALA A 83 10.39 -22.27 -1.94
N ALA A 84 10.41 -20.93 -1.90
CA ALA A 84 11.44 -20.12 -1.25
C ALA A 84 10.80 -19.01 -0.39
N PRO A 85 10.34 -19.31 0.85
CA PRO A 85 9.60 -18.36 1.69
C PRO A 85 10.42 -17.13 2.13
N GLY A 86 11.75 -17.14 1.97
CA GLY A 86 12.57 -15.93 2.17
C GLY A 86 12.43 -14.90 1.06
N VAL A 87 11.74 -15.20 -0.04
CA VAL A 87 11.32 -14.22 -1.04
C VAL A 87 10.05 -13.54 -0.54
N ILE A 88 10.19 -12.34 0.02
CA ILE A 88 9.09 -11.67 0.74
C ILE A 88 8.30 -10.70 -0.13
N ALA A 89 8.85 -10.25 -1.25
CA ALA A 89 8.23 -9.24 -2.09
C ALA A 89 8.73 -9.29 -3.54
N ALA A 90 7.93 -8.76 -4.46
CA ALA A 90 8.35 -8.59 -5.85
C ALA A 90 7.76 -7.31 -6.46
N ARG A 91 8.46 -6.77 -7.45
CA ARG A 91 7.99 -5.67 -8.29
C ARG A 91 6.70 -6.07 -8.99
N SER A 92 5.64 -5.29 -8.79
CA SER A 92 4.34 -5.52 -9.42
C SER A 92 4.19 -4.85 -10.80
N GLY A 93 5.25 -4.22 -11.33
CA GLY A 93 5.23 -3.47 -12.58
C GLY A 93 6.60 -2.96 -13.00
N GLU A 94 6.62 -2.22 -14.11
CA GLU A 94 7.81 -1.60 -14.70
C GLU A 94 8.37 -0.46 -13.84
N ASP A 95 9.54 0.04 -14.23
CA ASP A 95 10.24 1.09 -13.48
C ASP A 95 9.41 2.35 -13.38
N TYR A 96 9.44 3.01 -12.23
CA TYR A 96 8.68 4.24 -11.99
C TYR A 96 9.01 5.35 -13.01
N LEU A 97 10.23 5.32 -13.56
CA LEU A 97 10.70 6.21 -14.61
C LEU A 97 9.81 6.20 -15.86
N VAL A 98 9.24 5.04 -16.25
CA VAL A 98 8.57 4.91 -17.56
C VAL A 98 7.21 5.61 -17.64
N LYS A 99 6.72 6.20 -16.54
CA LYS A 99 5.58 7.15 -16.54
C LYS A 99 5.97 8.60 -16.30
N GLN A 100 7.24 8.89 -16.02
CA GLN A 100 7.70 10.23 -15.70
C GLN A 100 8.10 10.98 -16.97
N GLU A 101 7.12 11.61 -17.64
CA GLU A 101 7.36 12.36 -18.88
C GLU A 101 8.47 13.42 -18.74
N GLY A 102 8.49 14.12 -17.60
CA GLY A 102 9.51 15.14 -17.32
C GLY A 102 10.92 14.56 -17.25
N GLN A 103 11.08 13.39 -16.60
CA GLN A 103 12.35 12.68 -16.54
C GLN A 103 12.79 12.14 -17.90
N LEU A 104 11.88 11.49 -18.62
CA LEU A 104 12.16 10.97 -19.96
C LEU A 104 12.56 12.09 -20.93
N ALA A 105 12.02 13.30 -20.74
CA ALA A 105 12.39 14.48 -21.51
C ALA A 105 13.80 15.01 -21.24
N MET A 106 14.40 14.67 -20.10
CA MET A 106 15.75 15.07 -19.73
C MET A 106 16.82 14.06 -20.16
N LEU A 107 16.43 12.86 -20.59
CA LEU A 107 17.38 11.84 -21.05
C LEU A 107 18.00 12.24 -22.41
N PRO A 108 19.28 11.91 -22.65
CA PRO A 108 19.88 11.99 -23.98
C PRO A 108 19.04 11.20 -25.01
N PRO A 109 18.88 11.68 -26.26
CA PRO A 109 18.04 11.02 -27.26
C PRO A 109 18.31 9.53 -27.43
N GLU A 110 19.58 9.13 -27.48
CA GLU A 110 20.03 7.75 -27.65
C GLU A 110 19.68 6.83 -26.46
N ILE A 111 19.43 7.41 -25.29
CA ILE A 111 18.92 6.69 -24.11
C ILE A 111 17.40 6.72 -24.11
N ARG A 112 16.79 7.86 -24.42
CA ARG A 112 15.33 8.05 -24.44
C ARG A 112 14.64 7.07 -25.38
N GLU A 113 15.22 6.78 -26.54
CA GLU A 113 14.70 5.81 -27.52
C GLU A 113 14.50 4.39 -26.96
N ARG A 114 15.14 4.07 -25.83
CA ARG A 114 15.01 2.76 -25.16
C ARG A 114 13.78 2.65 -24.26
N TYR A 115 13.08 3.77 -24.03
CA TYR A 115 11.95 3.84 -23.11
C TYR A 115 10.66 4.14 -23.86
N GLU A 116 9.64 3.35 -23.57
CA GLU A 116 8.27 3.63 -23.97
C GLU A 116 7.54 4.27 -22.80
N LEU A 117 6.85 5.39 -23.05
CA LEU A 117 6.01 6.02 -22.03
C LEU A 117 4.81 5.12 -21.75
N VAL A 118 4.69 4.64 -20.52
CA VAL A 118 3.58 3.80 -20.09
C VAL A 118 2.48 4.67 -19.48
N PRO A 119 1.24 4.60 -19.99
CA PRO A 119 0.11 5.35 -19.45
C PRO A 119 -0.17 5.04 -17.98
N TYR A 120 -0.63 6.05 -17.22
CA TYR A 120 -0.87 5.90 -15.79
C TYR A 120 -1.90 4.80 -15.46
N ARG A 121 -2.90 4.59 -16.32
CA ARG A 121 -3.89 3.49 -16.15
C ARG A 121 -3.25 2.10 -16.08
N ASP A 122 -2.13 1.88 -16.76
CA ASP A 122 -1.46 0.58 -16.76
C ASP A 122 -0.68 0.37 -15.47
N PHE A 123 -0.14 1.44 -14.89
CA PHE A 123 0.38 1.40 -13.52
C PHE A 123 -0.70 1.08 -12.49
N ILE A 124 -1.90 1.69 -12.60
CA ILE A 124 -3.03 1.34 -11.71
C ILE A 124 -3.35 -0.16 -11.84
N ARG A 125 -3.46 -0.68 -13.07
CA ARG A 125 -3.71 -2.12 -13.32
C ARG A 125 -2.64 -2.99 -12.68
N SER A 126 -1.37 -2.71 -12.95
CA SER A 126 -0.24 -3.49 -12.43
C SER A 126 -0.20 -3.52 -10.91
N ARG A 127 -0.42 -2.38 -10.25
CA ARG A 127 -0.39 -2.28 -8.78
C ARG A 127 -1.42 -3.18 -8.09
N PHE A 128 -2.65 -3.23 -8.60
CA PHE A 128 -3.70 -4.04 -7.99
C PHE A 128 -3.78 -5.47 -8.54
N LEU A 129 -3.68 -5.66 -9.86
CA LEU A 129 -3.88 -6.97 -10.49
C LEU A 129 -2.65 -7.85 -10.33
N VAL A 130 -1.47 -7.36 -10.73
CA VAL A 130 -0.20 -8.09 -10.51
C VAL A 130 0.11 -8.10 -9.03
N GLY A 131 -0.17 -7.01 -8.31
CA GLY A 131 0.07 -7.00 -6.87
C GLY A 131 -0.76 -8.05 -6.10
N TRP A 132 -2.01 -8.29 -6.49
CA TRP A 132 -2.81 -9.37 -5.93
C TRP A 132 -2.30 -10.76 -6.32
N LEU A 133 -1.84 -10.94 -7.57
CA LEU A 133 -1.19 -12.19 -7.99
C LEU A 133 0.04 -12.50 -7.13
N LEU A 134 0.90 -11.51 -6.86
CA LEU A 134 2.07 -11.67 -5.99
C LEU A 134 1.66 -12.13 -4.59
N TRP A 135 0.62 -11.51 -4.03
CA TRP A 135 0.10 -11.91 -2.72
C TRP A 135 -0.40 -13.36 -2.71
N CYS A 136 -1.11 -13.79 -3.76
CA CYS A 136 -1.53 -15.18 -3.91
C CYS A 136 -0.36 -16.18 -4.00
N LEU A 137 0.83 -15.71 -4.37
CA LEU A 137 2.06 -16.50 -4.42
C LEU A 137 2.93 -16.35 -3.16
N GLY A 138 2.41 -15.71 -2.10
CA GLY A 138 3.10 -15.56 -0.82
C GLY A 138 4.05 -14.36 -0.74
N MET A 139 4.02 -13.45 -1.70
CA MET A 139 4.88 -12.27 -1.76
C MET A 139 4.08 -10.98 -1.61
N TYR A 140 4.64 -10.00 -0.90
CA TYR A 140 4.06 -8.66 -0.90
C TYR A 140 4.36 -7.90 -2.21
N PRO A 141 3.41 -7.12 -2.73
CA PRO A 141 3.64 -6.28 -3.89
C PRO A 141 4.49 -5.05 -3.57
N PHE A 142 5.57 -4.87 -4.32
CA PHE A 142 6.39 -3.66 -4.34
C PHE A 142 6.13 -2.88 -5.63
N HIS A 143 5.75 -1.60 -5.52
CA HIS A 143 5.34 -0.78 -6.67
C HIS A 143 6.47 0.05 -7.28
N ASP A 144 7.72 -0.33 -6.98
CA ASP A 144 8.90 0.50 -7.16
C ASP A 144 8.95 1.70 -6.22
N VAL A 145 10.08 2.41 -6.24
CA VAL A 145 10.19 3.73 -5.59
C VAL A 145 9.16 4.71 -6.16
N PHE A 146 8.78 5.74 -5.41
CA PHE A 146 7.97 6.84 -5.96
C PHE A 146 8.38 8.21 -5.45
N ILE A 147 7.95 9.23 -6.20
CA ILE A 147 8.10 10.63 -5.82
C ILE A 147 6.84 11.05 -5.05
N THR A 148 7.04 11.54 -3.84
CA THR A 148 5.99 12.02 -2.94
C THR A 148 5.59 13.47 -3.23
N ASN A 149 6.45 14.21 -3.93
CA ASN A 149 6.27 15.65 -4.14
C ASN A 149 5.75 16.01 -5.54
N GLY A 150 4.54 16.58 -5.58
CA GLY A 150 3.92 17.09 -6.81
C GLY A 150 4.56 18.35 -7.41
N ARG A 151 5.59 18.90 -6.76
CA ARG A 151 6.39 20.03 -7.22
C ARG A 151 7.89 19.70 -7.21
N HIS A 152 8.25 18.43 -7.27
CA HIS A 152 9.65 18.01 -7.26
C HIS A 152 10.42 18.67 -8.43
N PRO A 153 11.64 19.19 -8.21
CA PRO A 153 12.46 19.77 -9.27
C PRO A 153 12.92 18.72 -10.29
N GLU A 154 13.61 19.20 -11.33
CA GLU A 154 14.33 18.33 -12.27
C GLU A 154 13.40 17.31 -12.97
N GLY A 155 12.17 17.70 -13.31
CA GLY A 155 11.26 16.83 -14.08
C GLY A 155 10.69 15.61 -13.34
N PHE A 156 10.89 15.50 -12.02
CA PHE A 156 10.38 14.41 -11.19
C PHE A 156 9.00 14.67 -10.57
N ALA A 157 8.38 15.84 -10.83
CA ALA A 157 7.14 16.24 -10.18
C ALA A 157 6.02 15.20 -10.35
N GLU A 158 5.46 14.72 -9.23
CA GLU A 158 4.41 13.71 -9.23
C GLU A 158 3.05 14.31 -8.85
N LEU A 159 2.30 14.75 -9.86
CA LEU A 159 1.00 15.39 -9.65
C LEU A 159 -0.04 14.46 -8.98
N ARG A 160 0.18 13.13 -9.03
CA ARG A 160 -0.67 12.11 -8.45
C ARG A 160 -0.05 11.45 -7.22
N ALA A 161 0.80 12.16 -6.49
CA ALA A 161 1.53 11.59 -5.34
C ALA A 161 0.63 10.96 -4.28
N TRP A 162 -0.56 11.54 -4.06
CA TRP A 162 -1.56 10.99 -3.14
C TRP A 162 -2.20 9.68 -3.64
N ASP A 163 -2.44 9.54 -4.95
CA ASP A 163 -2.91 8.27 -5.52
C ASP A 163 -1.83 7.20 -5.44
N GLU A 164 -0.58 7.58 -5.72
CA GLU A 164 0.60 6.72 -5.62
C GLU A 164 0.83 6.21 -4.19
N ALA A 165 0.63 7.08 -3.21
CA ALA A 165 0.67 6.72 -1.80
C ALA A 165 -0.49 5.81 -1.42
N LEU A 166 -1.72 6.12 -1.85
CA LEU A 166 -2.89 5.29 -1.57
C LEU A 166 -2.71 3.85 -2.06
N MET A 167 -2.25 3.66 -3.31
CA MET A 167 -2.01 2.32 -3.85
C MET A 167 -0.96 1.53 -3.05
N ARG A 168 0.08 2.21 -2.57
CA ARG A 168 1.12 1.62 -1.70
C ARG A 168 0.60 1.28 -0.31
N ALA A 169 -0.21 2.15 0.29
CA ALA A 169 -0.84 1.88 1.58
C ALA A 169 -1.71 0.60 1.53
N LEU A 170 -2.39 0.39 0.40
CA LEU A 170 -3.22 -0.78 0.14
C LEU A 170 -2.43 -2.02 -0.30
N SER A 171 -1.12 -1.92 -0.51
CA SER A 171 -0.30 -3.01 -1.02
C SER A 171 0.24 -3.91 0.12
N CYS A 172 0.27 -3.42 1.36
CA CYS A 172 0.94 -4.02 2.53
C CYS A 172 2.44 -4.32 2.34
N GLY A 173 3.01 -4.00 1.18
CA GLY A 173 4.38 -4.31 0.84
C GLY A 173 5.35 -3.19 1.15
N PRO A 174 6.62 -3.35 0.76
CA PRO A 174 7.63 -2.33 0.91
C PRO A 174 7.24 -1.03 0.19
N ILE A 175 7.66 0.09 0.76
CA ILE A 175 7.46 1.42 0.18
C ILE A 175 8.82 2.10 0.04
N GLY A 176 9.26 2.29 -1.20
CA GLY A 176 10.49 3.02 -1.52
C GLY A 176 10.19 4.49 -1.79
N ILE A 177 10.90 5.40 -1.12
CA ILE A 177 10.85 6.83 -1.40
C ILE A 177 11.98 7.17 -2.37
N GLY A 178 11.61 7.67 -3.55
CA GLY A 178 12.54 8.02 -4.63
C GLY A 178 12.83 9.51 -4.74
N ASP A 179 12.19 10.36 -3.91
CA ASP A 179 12.48 11.79 -3.89
C ASP A 179 13.94 12.07 -3.58
N LYS A 180 14.46 13.14 -4.17
CA LYS A 180 15.72 13.74 -3.74
C LYS A 180 15.64 14.16 -2.28
N VAL A 181 16.75 14.00 -1.55
CA VAL A 181 16.87 14.48 -0.17
C VAL A 181 16.53 15.97 -0.11
N GLY A 182 15.66 16.35 0.83
CA GLY A 182 15.14 17.72 0.98
C GLY A 182 13.93 18.05 0.10
N CYS A 183 13.54 17.17 -0.83
CA CYS A 183 12.37 17.34 -1.69
C CYS A 183 11.17 16.46 -1.29
N ILE A 184 11.30 15.62 -0.26
CA ILE A 184 10.24 14.72 0.22
C ILE A 184 9.03 15.52 0.72
N ASP A 185 7.83 15.18 0.25
CA ASP A 185 6.59 15.65 0.86
C ASP A 185 6.30 14.82 2.13
N THR A 186 6.66 15.41 3.28
CA THR A 186 6.45 14.76 4.58
C THR A 186 4.97 14.54 4.91
N GLY A 187 4.04 15.27 4.30
CA GLY A 187 2.61 15.06 4.48
C GLY A 187 2.16 13.73 3.88
N VAL A 188 2.64 13.40 2.68
CA VAL A 188 2.38 12.12 2.02
C VAL A 188 3.01 10.96 2.81
N VAL A 189 4.28 11.10 3.23
CA VAL A 189 4.96 10.05 4.03
C VAL A 189 4.24 9.83 5.36
N ARG A 190 3.85 10.90 6.07
CA ARG A 190 3.12 10.80 7.34
C ARG A 190 1.75 10.15 7.18
N ALA A 191 1.15 10.14 5.99
CA ALA A 191 -0.11 9.44 5.77
C ALA A 191 0.08 7.92 5.62
N LEU A 192 1.31 7.48 5.29
CA LEU A 192 1.70 6.07 5.07
C LEU A 192 2.24 5.38 6.32
N CYS A 193 2.85 6.13 7.25
CA CYS A 193 3.51 5.56 8.42
C CYS A 193 3.24 6.34 9.72
N PHE A 194 3.62 5.73 10.84
CA PHE A 194 3.79 6.45 12.10
C PHE A 194 5.19 7.07 12.22
N PRO A 195 5.41 7.98 13.18
CA PRO A 195 6.72 8.64 13.36
C PRO A 195 7.90 7.70 13.64
N ASP A 196 7.64 6.47 14.08
CA ASP A 196 8.63 5.41 14.25
C ASP A 196 9.00 4.72 12.94
N GLY A 197 8.41 5.13 11.81
CA GLY A 197 8.67 4.58 10.49
C GLY A 197 7.84 3.33 10.17
N GLU A 198 7.04 2.81 11.10
CA GLU A 198 6.22 1.63 10.82
C GLU A 198 5.10 1.96 9.84
N LEU A 199 5.01 1.17 8.77
CA LEU A 199 4.00 1.31 7.74
C LEU A 199 2.62 0.92 8.26
N LEU A 200 1.62 1.72 7.88
CA LEU A 200 0.22 1.45 8.18
C LEU A 200 -0.32 0.51 7.10
N LYS A 201 -0.78 -0.67 7.52
CA LYS A 201 -1.29 -1.69 6.60
C LYS A 201 -2.66 -2.22 7.04
N PRO A 202 -3.54 -2.57 6.09
CA PRO A 202 -4.66 -3.48 6.36
C PRO A 202 -4.13 -4.90 6.62
N ASP A 203 -5.03 -5.86 6.88
CA ASP A 203 -4.66 -7.25 7.17
C ASP A 203 -4.00 -7.94 5.96
N HIS A 204 -4.39 -7.55 4.75
CA HIS A 204 -3.85 -8.07 3.50
C HIS A 204 -3.92 -7.02 2.37
N PRO A 205 -3.14 -7.19 1.28
CA PRO A 205 -3.21 -6.28 0.12
C PRO A 205 -4.62 -6.19 -0.45
N ALA A 206 -4.95 -5.06 -1.09
CA ALA A 206 -6.29 -4.86 -1.64
C ALA A 206 -6.58 -5.86 -2.77
N ARG A 207 -7.69 -6.59 -2.62
CA ARG A 207 -8.18 -7.57 -3.58
C ARG A 207 -9.00 -6.89 -4.68
N PRO A 208 -8.65 -7.05 -5.97
CA PRO A 208 -9.43 -6.53 -7.08
C PRO A 208 -10.75 -7.31 -7.24
N ARG A 209 -11.80 -6.61 -7.69
CA ARG A 209 -13.08 -7.18 -8.12
C ARG A 209 -13.09 -7.29 -9.65
N TRP A 210 -13.49 -8.45 -10.16
CA TRP A 210 -13.42 -8.76 -11.59
C TRP A 210 -14.55 -8.15 -12.41
N ASP A 211 -15.77 -8.09 -11.88
CA ASP A 211 -16.93 -7.63 -12.67
C ASP A 211 -16.80 -6.16 -13.09
N PRO A 212 -16.47 -5.19 -12.20
CA PRO A 212 -16.29 -3.80 -12.61
C PRO A 212 -15.15 -3.60 -13.61
N LEU A 213 -14.13 -4.46 -13.56
CA LEU A 213 -12.95 -4.37 -14.44
C LEU A 213 -13.35 -4.53 -15.91
N ARG A 214 -14.37 -5.36 -16.19
CA ARG A 214 -14.90 -5.57 -17.55
C ARG A 214 -15.52 -4.29 -18.12
N ASP A 215 -16.03 -3.42 -17.27
CA ASP A 215 -16.63 -2.13 -17.64
C ASP A 215 -15.62 -0.97 -17.66
N GLY A 216 -14.34 -1.26 -17.41
CA GLY A 216 -13.26 -0.28 -17.35
C GLY A 216 -13.13 0.42 -15.99
N LEU A 217 -13.72 -0.13 -14.91
CA LEU A 217 -13.53 0.34 -13.54
C LEU A 217 -12.68 -0.65 -12.75
N LEU A 218 -11.60 -0.19 -12.14
CA LEU A 218 -10.88 -1.00 -11.15
C LEU A 218 -11.46 -0.73 -9.77
N VAL A 219 -12.03 -1.75 -9.14
CA VAL A 219 -12.47 -1.70 -7.74
C VAL A 219 -11.62 -2.68 -6.95
N ALA A 220 -10.93 -2.22 -5.91
CA ALA A 220 -10.12 -3.07 -5.04
C ALA A 220 -10.44 -2.79 -3.57
N ALA A 221 -10.47 -3.83 -2.75
CA ALA A 221 -10.81 -3.73 -1.34
C ALA A 221 -9.79 -4.46 -0.46
N ALA A 222 -9.32 -3.77 0.58
CA ALA A 222 -8.59 -4.37 1.70
C ALA A 222 -9.44 -4.25 2.98
N GLU A 223 -9.09 -5.00 4.01
CA GLU A 223 -9.83 -4.96 5.27
C GLU A 223 -8.93 -5.04 6.51
N THR A 224 -9.44 -4.52 7.63
CA THR A 224 -8.94 -4.78 8.98
C THR A 224 -10.09 -5.35 9.80
N ALA A 225 -9.99 -6.62 10.20
CA ALA A 225 -11.00 -7.33 10.98
C ALA A 225 -10.72 -7.20 12.48
N LEU A 226 -11.69 -6.70 13.24
CA LEU A 226 -11.58 -6.47 14.68
C LEU A 226 -12.84 -6.96 15.43
N PRO A 227 -12.78 -7.12 16.76
CA PRO A 227 -13.95 -7.56 17.54
C PRO A 227 -15.21 -6.70 17.37
N ALA A 228 -15.06 -5.40 17.09
CA ALA A 228 -16.20 -4.49 16.83
C ALA A 228 -16.72 -4.51 15.38
N GLY A 229 -16.11 -5.27 14.48
CA GLY A 229 -16.48 -5.38 13.07
C GLY A 229 -15.28 -5.27 12.13
N THR A 230 -15.57 -5.27 10.83
CA THR A 230 -14.54 -5.21 9.78
C THR A 230 -14.53 -3.84 9.11
N TRP A 231 -13.38 -3.17 9.16
CA TRP A 231 -13.16 -1.94 8.40
C TRP A 231 -12.77 -2.31 6.97
N LYS A 232 -13.46 -1.76 5.98
CA LYS A 232 -13.14 -1.98 4.56
C LYS A 232 -12.60 -0.72 3.93
N PHE A 233 -11.47 -0.85 3.26
CA PHE A 233 -10.77 0.21 2.53
C PHE A 233 -10.95 -0.06 1.04
N VAL A 234 -11.77 0.74 0.35
CA VAL A 234 -12.13 0.49 -1.04
C VAL A 234 -11.62 1.61 -1.93
N ALA A 235 -10.76 1.24 -2.88
CA ALA A 235 -10.32 2.12 -3.96
C ALA A 235 -11.11 1.82 -5.23
N VAL A 236 -11.51 2.88 -5.93
CA VAL A 236 -12.17 2.81 -7.24
C VAL A 236 -11.40 3.70 -8.20
N TYR A 237 -10.97 3.17 -9.35
CA TYR A 237 -10.29 3.92 -10.40
C TYR A 237 -10.98 3.74 -11.74
N ASN A 238 -11.07 4.83 -12.50
CA ASN A 238 -11.54 4.76 -13.87
C ASN A 238 -10.38 4.46 -14.83
N LEU A 239 -10.38 3.27 -15.42
CA LEU A 239 -9.38 2.84 -16.40
C LEU A 239 -9.83 3.12 -17.85
N ALA A 240 -11.06 3.59 -18.06
CA ALA A 240 -11.54 3.97 -19.38
C ALA A 240 -10.98 5.33 -19.80
N GLY A 241 -10.86 5.54 -21.13
CA GLY A 241 -10.48 6.83 -21.70
C GLY A 241 -11.57 7.91 -21.65
N VAL A 242 -12.70 7.64 -21.00
CA VAL A 242 -13.85 8.54 -20.89
C VAL A 242 -14.34 8.62 -19.46
N ARG A 243 -15.11 9.67 -19.13
CA ARG A 243 -15.75 9.79 -17.82
C ARG A 243 -16.69 8.59 -17.57
N ARG A 244 -16.64 8.03 -16.36
CA ARG A 244 -17.46 6.87 -15.97
C ARG A 244 -18.13 7.10 -14.63
N GLY A 245 -19.42 6.78 -14.57
CA GLY A 245 -20.13 6.60 -13.31
C GLY A 245 -19.69 5.32 -12.63
N TRP A 246 -19.63 5.31 -11.31
CA TRP A 246 -19.38 4.12 -10.50
C TRP A 246 -20.40 4.04 -9.36
N ARG A 247 -20.71 2.81 -8.97
CA ARG A 247 -21.52 2.48 -7.80
C ARG A 247 -20.96 1.20 -7.20
N LEU A 248 -20.89 1.14 -5.87
CA LEU A 248 -20.58 -0.10 -5.17
C LEU A 248 -21.88 -0.69 -4.65
N ASP A 249 -22.08 -1.98 -4.94
CA ASP A 249 -23.22 -2.70 -4.38
C ASP A 249 -23.05 -2.88 -2.87
N PRO A 250 -24.14 -2.83 -2.09
CA PRO A 250 -24.13 -3.07 -0.64
C PRO A 250 -23.62 -4.47 -0.26
N GLU A 251 -23.58 -5.39 -1.22
CA GLU A 251 -23.22 -6.78 -0.99
C GLU A 251 -21.79 -6.90 -0.46
N GLY A 252 -21.66 -7.49 0.72
CA GLY A 252 -20.40 -7.61 1.44
C GLY A 252 -19.92 -6.33 2.12
N ILE A 253 -20.70 -5.24 2.17
CA ILE A 253 -20.40 -4.04 2.97
C ILE A 253 -20.93 -4.19 4.41
N GLY A 254 -21.96 -5.02 4.60
CA GLY A 254 -22.59 -5.32 5.89
C GLY A 254 -23.66 -4.30 6.30
N ASP A 255 -24.45 -4.66 7.30
CA ASP A 255 -25.56 -3.83 7.78
C ASP A 255 -25.06 -2.71 8.72
N ASP A 256 -25.76 -1.56 8.68
CA ASP A 256 -25.49 -0.35 9.51
C ASP A 256 -24.03 0.14 9.48
N VAL A 257 -23.54 0.45 8.27
CA VAL A 257 -22.22 1.03 8.05
C VAL A 257 -22.26 2.55 7.87
N VAL A 258 -21.14 3.19 8.18
CA VAL A 258 -20.81 4.56 7.78
C VAL A 258 -19.82 4.51 6.63
N ILE A 259 -20.09 5.32 5.60
CA ILE A 259 -19.24 5.45 4.42
C ILE A 259 -18.53 6.80 4.48
N TYR A 260 -17.20 6.76 4.51
CA TYR A 260 -16.37 7.95 4.55
C TYR A 260 -15.57 8.09 3.24
N ASP A 261 -15.81 9.17 2.50
CA ASP A 261 -15.00 9.58 1.36
C ASP A 261 -13.73 10.24 1.90
N CYS A 262 -12.62 9.52 1.83
CA CYS A 262 -11.34 9.93 2.42
C CYS A 262 -10.71 11.10 1.68
N LEU A 263 -10.87 11.14 0.34
CA LEU A 263 -10.29 12.19 -0.49
C LEU A 263 -11.04 13.51 -0.29
N ARG A 264 -12.37 13.44 -0.17
CA ARG A 264 -13.23 14.63 0.08
C ARG A 264 -13.47 14.91 1.56
N ARG A 265 -12.95 14.06 2.45
CA ARG A 265 -13.04 14.15 3.92
C ARG A 265 -14.46 14.34 4.44
N ARG A 266 -15.40 13.53 3.96
CA ARG A 266 -16.82 13.65 4.34
C ARG A 266 -17.52 12.30 4.42
N VAL A 267 -18.54 12.22 5.25
CA VAL A 267 -19.48 11.09 5.26
C VAL A 267 -20.44 11.21 4.09
N ILE A 268 -20.69 10.11 3.41
CA ILE A 268 -21.64 10.02 2.28
C ILE A 268 -22.71 8.98 2.57
N SER A 269 -23.90 9.16 1.99
CA SER A 269 -25.03 8.23 2.16
C SER A 269 -24.99 7.03 1.23
N GLU A 270 -24.36 7.18 0.06
CA GLU A 270 -24.28 6.13 -0.97
C GLU A 270 -22.87 6.10 -1.57
N PRO A 271 -22.31 4.90 -1.82
CA PRO A 271 -21.00 4.75 -2.43
C PRO A 271 -21.14 4.80 -3.96
N LYS A 272 -21.39 5.99 -4.50
CA LYS A 272 -21.51 6.23 -5.94
C LYS A 272 -20.95 7.58 -6.34
N GLY A 273 -20.59 7.72 -7.62
CA GLY A 273 -20.11 9.00 -8.17
C GLY A 273 -19.73 8.89 -9.63
N GLU A 274 -18.96 9.88 -10.09
CA GLU A 274 -18.35 9.89 -11.42
C GLU A 274 -16.86 10.16 -11.31
N LEU A 275 -16.08 9.54 -12.19
CA LEU A 275 -14.63 9.68 -12.27
C LEU A 275 -14.23 10.05 -13.70
N ALA A 276 -13.39 11.08 -13.85
CA ALA A 276 -12.67 11.34 -15.08
C ALA A 276 -11.70 10.17 -15.40
N PRO A 277 -11.16 10.08 -16.63
CA PRO A 277 -10.13 9.08 -16.94
C PRO A 277 -9.00 9.10 -15.90
N GLU A 278 -8.63 7.92 -15.42
CA GLU A 278 -7.58 7.68 -14.42
C GLU A 278 -7.87 8.28 -13.02
N GLU A 279 -8.97 8.98 -12.80
CA GLU A 279 -9.34 9.51 -11.48
C GLU A 279 -9.70 8.38 -10.51
N GLY A 280 -9.43 8.60 -9.22
CA GLY A 280 -9.71 7.67 -8.14
C GLY A 280 -10.75 8.17 -7.14
N ALA A 281 -11.41 7.24 -6.47
CA ALA A 281 -12.14 7.45 -5.23
C ALA A 281 -11.62 6.49 -4.16
N TYR A 282 -11.63 6.93 -2.89
CA TYR A 282 -11.20 6.12 -1.76
C TYR A 282 -12.19 6.21 -0.61
N LEU A 283 -12.74 5.07 -0.23
CA LEU A 283 -13.79 4.96 0.77
C LEU A 283 -13.36 4.09 1.94
N VAL A 284 -13.74 4.50 3.14
CA VAL A 284 -13.71 3.66 4.34
C VAL A 284 -15.14 3.31 4.72
N PHE A 285 -15.38 2.02 4.91
CA PHE A 285 -16.63 1.49 5.48
C PHE A 285 -16.36 1.08 6.92
N ALA A 286 -17.08 1.70 7.85
CA ALA A 286 -16.95 1.44 9.28
C ALA A 286 -18.28 0.99 9.88
N HIS A 287 -18.26 -0.10 10.64
CA HIS A 287 -19.47 -0.61 11.30
C HIS A 287 -19.88 0.25 12.48
N ARG A 288 -21.20 0.38 12.65
CA ARG A 288 -21.78 1.03 13.82
C ARG A 288 -22.04 0.00 14.92
N VAL A 289 -21.54 0.28 16.12
CA VAL A 289 -21.79 -0.50 17.33
C VAL A 289 -22.34 0.44 18.40
N GLY A 290 -23.51 0.10 18.95
CA GLY A 290 -24.17 0.95 19.96
C GLY A 290 -24.45 2.39 19.49
N GLY A 291 -24.72 2.58 18.20
CA GLY A 291 -24.98 3.90 17.62
C GLY A 291 -23.73 4.69 17.19
N VAL A 292 -22.53 4.17 17.45
CA VAL A 292 -21.23 4.83 17.17
C VAL A 292 -20.42 4.03 16.16
N ALA A 293 -19.79 4.70 15.19
CA ALA A 293 -18.83 4.11 14.27
C ALA A 293 -17.52 4.90 14.32
N LEU A 294 -16.39 4.23 14.58
CA LEU A 294 -15.07 4.84 14.45
C LEU A 294 -14.64 4.74 12.98
N LEU A 295 -14.28 5.86 12.36
CA LEU A 295 -13.66 5.85 11.03
C LEU A 295 -12.15 5.56 11.09
N GLY A 296 -11.53 5.87 12.23
CA GLY A 296 -10.11 5.66 12.50
C GLY A 296 -9.34 6.98 12.58
N LEU A 297 -8.03 6.92 12.39
CA LEU A 297 -7.16 8.10 12.26
C LEU A 297 -7.28 8.66 10.84
N VAL A 298 -8.11 9.69 10.65
CA VAL A 298 -8.48 10.21 9.32
C VAL A 298 -7.40 11.08 8.67
N ASP A 299 -6.28 11.31 9.37
CA ASP A 299 -5.04 11.84 8.81
C ASP A 299 -4.17 10.78 8.13
N LYS A 300 -4.55 9.49 8.22
CA LYS A 300 -3.84 8.35 7.65
C LYS A 300 -4.59 7.77 6.46
N LEU A 301 -3.84 7.14 5.54
CA LEU A 301 -4.45 6.39 4.43
C LEU A 301 -5.11 5.12 4.96
N ILE A 302 -4.42 4.34 5.79
CA ILE A 302 -5.04 3.23 6.53
C ILE A 302 -5.45 3.74 7.91
N ALA A 303 -6.71 4.15 8.03
CA ALA A 303 -7.24 4.80 9.24
C ALA A 303 -7.35 3.86 10.45
N VAL A 304 -7.49 2.55 10.22
CA VAL A 304 -7.52 1.50 11.24
C VAL A 304 -6.46 0.45 10.88
N PRO A 305 -5.18 0.73 11.18
CA PRO A 305 -4.07 -0.15 10.79
C PRO A 305 -4.03 -1.43 11.63
N SER A 306 -3.82 -2.56 10.96
CA SER A 306 -3.64 -3.85 11.60
C SER A 306 -2.41 -3.85 12.51
N GLY A 307 -2.51 -4.49 13.68
CA GLY A 307 -1.43 -4.57 14.67
C GLY A 307 -1.12 -3.26 15.43
N ARG A 308 -1.76 -2.13 15.08
CA ARG A 308 -1.58 -0.84 15.77
C ARG A 308 -2.89 -0.21 16.24
N CYS A 309 -4.04 -0.77 15.87
CA CYS A 309 -5.36 -0.35 16.34
C CYS A 309 -6.20 -1.58 16.71
N TRP A 310 -6.88 -1.53 17.84
CA TRP A 310 -7.85 -2.53 18.28
C TRP A 310 -9.14 -1.85 18.65
N VAL A 311 -10.27 -2.39 18.18
CA VAL A 311 -11.59 -1.82 18.46
C VAL A 311 -12.49 -2.92 18.97
N GLU A 312 -13.01 -2.72 20.18
CA GLU A 312 -13.88 -3.67 20.86
C GLU A 312 -15.23 -3.04 21.22
N PRO A 313 -16.34 -3.81 21.19
CA PRO A 313 -17.62 -3.36 21.68
C PRO A 313 -17.56 -3.08 23.19
N VAL A 314 -18.22 -1.99 23.61
CA VAL A 314 -18.50 -1.73 25.02
C VAL A 314 -19.97 -1.36 25.20
N LYS A 315 -20.44 -1.26 26.45
CA LYS A 315 -21.81 -0.82 26.73
C LYS A 315 -22.08 0.54 26.06
N LYS A 316 -23.04 0.56 25.12
CA LYS A 316 -23.46 1.72 24.33
C LYS A 316 -22.38 2.32 23.40
N GLY A 317 -21.43 1.53 22.91
CA GLY A 317 -20.47 2.03 21.93
C GLY A 317 -19.26 1.14 21.74
N ILE A 318 -18.09 1.75 21.59
CA ILE A 318 -16.82 1.07 21.32
C ILE A 318 -15.69 1.64 22.18
N ARG A 319 -14.66 0.82 22.42
CA ARG A 319 -13.34 1.28 22.86
C ARG A 319 -12.35 1.00 21.76
N ALA A 320 -11.56 2.01 21.41
CA ALA A 320 -10.51 1.93 20.40
C ALA A 320 -9.15 2.20 21.04
N THR A 321 -8.27 1.22 21.01
CA THR A 321 -6.90 1.30 21.55
C THR A 321 -5.93 1.43 20.39
N PHE A 322 -5.00 2.37 20.49
CA PHE A 322 -3.99 2.66 19.49
C PHE A 322 -2.59 2.51 20.10
N ARG A 323 -1.70 1.80 19.39
CA ARG A 323 -0.28 1.70 19.73
C ARG A 323 0.53 2.58 18.80
N VAL A 324 0.86 3.78 19.25
CA VAL A 324 1.45 4.84 18.43
C VAL A 324 2.47 5.59 19.27
N PRO A 325 3.63 6.01 18.71
CA PRO A 325 4.58 6.84 19.44
C PRO A 325 3.91 8.07 20.08
N PRO A 326 4.28 8.41 21.32
CA PRO A 326 3.72 9.55 22.03
C PRO A 326 4.04 10.86 21.29
N GLY A 327 3.19 11.86 21.50
CA GLY A 327 3.37 13.20 20.94
C GLY A 327 2.83 13.41 19.51
N GLY A 328 2.72 14.69 19.17
CA GLY A 328 2.02 15.17 17.98
C GLY A 328 0.51 14.95 18.05
N GLU A 329 -0.24 15.84 17.40
CA GLU A 329 -1.69 15.71 17.31
C GLU A 329 -2.08 14.57 16.35
N ARG A 330 -3.18 13.88 16.64
CA ARG A 330 -3.84 12.88 15.79
C ARG A 330 -5.30 13.25 15.61
N LEU A 331 -5.89 12.87 14.48
CA LEU A 331 -7.28 13.17 14.14
C LEU A 331 -8.11 11.90 14.08
N ALA A 332 -8.90 11.64 15.13
CA ALA A 332 -9.83 10.50 15.13
C ALA A 332 -11.19 10.94 14.58
N GLY A 333 -11.63 10.30 13.49
CA GLY A 333 -12.95 10.50 12.91
C GLY A 333 -13.97 9.53 13.50
N VAL A 334 -15.11 10.04 13.96
CA VAL A 334 -16.17 9.23 14.59
C VAL A 334 -17.53 9.67 14.08
N CYS A 335 -18.46 8.75 13.89
CA CYS A 335 -19.85 9.05 13.56
C CYS A 335 -20.81 8.51 14.60
N SER A 336 -21.76 9.32 15.07
CA SER A 336 -22.78 8.91 16.04
C SER A 336 -24.19 9.27 15.56
N ARG A 337 -25.19 8.45 15.95
CA ARG A 337 -26.62 8.75 15.70
C ARG A 337 -27.22 9.76 16.71
N GLY A 338 -26.49 10.08 17.76
CA GLY A 338 -26.89 10.98 18.83
C GLY A 338 -25.69 11.66 19.46
N ARG A 339 -25.84 12.14 20.69
CA ARG A 339 -24.73 12.79 21.40
C ARG A 339 -23.61 11.79 21.64
N LEU A 340 -22.39 12.19 21.29
CA LEU A 340 -21.19 11.39 21.51
C LEU A 340 -20.57 11.76 22.86
N GLU A 341 -20.29 10.73 23.67
CA GLU A 341 -19.39 10.85 24.80
C GLU A 341 -18.03 10.26 24.44
N VAL A 342 -16.98 11.00 24.76
CA VAL A 342 -15.59 10.61 24.50
C VAL A 342 -14.83 10.68 25.82
N ALA A 343 -14.17 9.57 26.17
CA ALA A 343 -13.17 9.54 27.21
C ALA A 343 -11.86 8.99 26.64
N ALA A 344 -10.73 9.54 27.07
CA ALA A 344 -9.41 9.08 26.66
C ALA A 344 -8.62 8.55 27.86
N GLU A 345 -7.87 7.47 27.65
CA GLU A 345 -6.89 6.94 28.58
C GLU A 345 -5.52 6.92 27.89
N GLY A 346 -4.45 7.40 28.55
CA GLY A 346 -3.11 7.50 27.92
C GLY A 346 -2.98 8.60 26.85
N ALA A 347 -3.98 9.45 26.68
CA ALA A 347 -3.97 10.57 25.74
C ALA A 347 -4.80 11.75 26.26
N GLU A 348 -4.51 12.94 25.74
CA GLU A 348 -5.26 14.17 26.02
C GLU A 348 -6.14 14.55 24.83
N ILE A 349 -7.44 14.79 25.08
CA ILE A 349 -8.36 15.34 24.08
C ILE A 349 -8.16 16.86 24.03
N ARG A 350 -7.65 17.36 22.91
CA ARG A 350 -7.36 18.80 22.70
C ARG A 350 -8.54 19.55 22.10
N GLY A 351 -9.46 18.83 21.45
CA GLY A 351 -10.66 19.43 20.87
C GLY A 351 -11.55 18.39 20.20
N CYS A 352 -12.80 18.75 20.00
CA CYS A 352 -13.78 17.96 19.26
C CYS A 352 -14.65 18.93 18.46
N SER A 353 -14.71 18.74 17.14
CA SER A 353 -15.67 19.45 16.29
C SER A 353 -16.72 18.47 15.77
N GLU A 354 -17.98 18.90 15.72
CA GLU A 354 -19.09 18.12 15.21
C GLU A 354 -19.74 18.81 14.01
N GLU A 355 -20.00 18.04 12.95
CA GLU A 355 -20.90 18.44 11.87
C GLU A 355 -21.80 17.26 11.48
N ARG A 356 -23.12 17.41 11.66
CA ARG A 356 -24.14 16.43 11.24
C ARG A 356 -23.84 15.00 11.73
N GLY A 357 -23.43 14.86 12.99
CA GLY A 357 -23.10 13.57 13.60
C GLY A 357 -21.75 12.98 13.20
N PHE A 358 -20.95 13.67 12.37
CA PHE A 358 -19.53 13.40 12.17
C PHE A 358 -18.71 14.25 13.15
N HIS A 359 -17.87 13.59 13.94
CA HIS A 359 -17.02 14.17 14.96
C HIS A 359 -15.56 14.01 14.54
N LEU A 360 -14.80 15.08 14.65
CA LEU A 360 -13.35 15.07 14.48
C LEU A 360 -12.71 15.38 15.84
N ILE A 361 -12.09 14.37 16.43
CA ILE A 361 -11.50 14.45 17.76
C ILE A 361 -9.99 14.64 17.60
N ARG A 362 -9.48 15.76 18.12
CA ARG A 362 -8.04 16.06 18.19
C ARG A 362 -7.49 15.44 19.47
N VAL A 363 -6.57 14.50 19.32
CA VAL A 363 -6.00 13.74 20.43
C VAL A 363 -4.49 13.85 20.41
N CYS A 364 -3.88 14.06 21.57
CA CYS A 364 -2.43 14.05 21.77
C CYS A 364 -2.05 12.82 22.62
N PRO A 365 -1.41 11.80 22.05
CA PRO A 365 -0.95 10.63 22.79
C PRO A 365 0.10 11.00 23.85
N LEU A 366 -0.11 10.59 25.10
CA LEU A 366 0.82 10.81 26.21
C LEU A 366 1.71 9.58 26.47
N SER A 367 1.25 8.40 26.06
CA SER A 367 1.97 7.12 26.12
C SER A 367 2.01 6.44 24.75
N GLY A 368 2.87 5.43 24.62
CA GLY A 368 2.99 4.61 23.40
C GLY A 368 1.75 3.75 23.10
N GLU A 369 0.83 3.65 24.05
CA GLU A 369 -0.48 3.02 23.91
C GLU A 369 -1.52 3.91 24.59
N TRP A 370 -2.64 4.16 23.92
CA TRP A 370 -3.72 5.01 24.41
C TRP A 370 -5.06 4.52 23.87
N SER A 371 -6.17 4.89 24.51
CA SER A 371 -7.49 4.49 24.06
C SER A 371 -8.51 5.63 24.05
N LEU A 372 -9.53 5.49 23.19
CA LEU A 372 -10.75 6.27 23.20
C LEU A 372 -11.92 5.36 23.52
N THR A 373 -12.66 5.67 24.57
CA THR A 373 -13.97 5.08 24.82
C THR A 373 -15.03 6.03 24.26
N LEU A 374 -15.77 5.54 23.26
CA LEU A 374 -16.75 6.30 22.48
C LEU A 374 -18.13 5.72 22.75
N ARG A 375 -19.07 6.51 23.30
CA ARG A 375 -20.42 6.06 23.64
C ARG A 375 -21.50 6.95 23.06
N GLY A 376 -22.54 6.33 22.51
CA GLY A 376 -23.76 7.01 22.11
C GLY A 376 -24.69 7.21 23.31
N ARG A 377 -25.28 8.41 23.42
CA ARG A 377 -26.38 8.69 24.35
C ARG A 377 -27.72 8.77 23.65
#